data_AF-A0A0W4ZU29-F1
#
_entry.id   AF-A0A0W4ZU29-F1
#
_cell.length_a   1.000
_cell.length_b   1.000
_cell.length_c   1.000
_cell.angle_alpha   90.00
_cell.angle_beta   90.00
_cell.angle_gamma   90.00
#
_symmetry.space_group_name_H-M   'P 1'
#
loop_
_entity.id
_entity.type
_entity.pdbx_description
1 polymer ?
#
loop_
_entity_poly.entity_id
_entity_poly.type
_entity_poly.pdbx_seq_one_letter_code
_entity_poly.pdbx_strand_id
1 'polypeptide(L)' 'MKQESVSNNSHFNVENSFEKILNSSGCIQERETLQECYYEKRDWRLCSEELKRFRQCWTLRNNNHKIIENSSLNQSN' A
#
# COMPACT_ATOMS: atom_id res chain seq x y z
N MET A 1 21.49 -27.58 23.09
CA MET A 1 20.27 -27.21 22.33
C MET A 1 20.70 -26.27 21.22
N LYS A 2 20.52 -26.66 19.96
CA LYS A 2 20.89 -25.86 18.77
C LYS A 2 19.67 -25.12 18.22
N GLN A 3 19.90 -23.86 17.84
CA GLN A 3 19.46 -23.13 16.63
C GLN A 3 19.86 -21.65 16.88
N GLU A 4 20.82 -21.03 16.18
CA GLU A 4 20.82 -20.58 14.76
C GLU A 4 19.60 -19.67 14.47
N SER A 5 19.63 -18.52 13.81
CA SER A 5 20.61 -17.74 13.03
C SER A 5 19.88 -16.45 12.54
N VAL A 6 20.58 -15.30 12.49
CA VAL A 6 20.40 -14.13 11.58
C VAL A 6 19.00 -13.50 11.42
N SER A 7 18.88 -12.19 11.72
CA SER A 7 18.39 -11.17 10.76
C SER A 7 18.37 -9.75 11.36
N ASN A 8 18.91 -8.79 10.60
CA ASN A 8 18.95 -7.37 10.92
C ASN A 8 17.54 -6.77 11.02
N ASN A 9 17.07 -6.51 12.24
CA ASN A 9 15.81 -5.79 12.45
C ASN A 9 16.09 -4.30 12.59
N SER A 10 16.02 -3.57 11.47
CA SER A 10 15.77 -2.14 11.50
C SER A 10 14.39 -1.92 12.12
N HIS A 11 14.35 -1.64 13.42
CA HIS A 11 13.16 -1.18 14.13
C HIS A 11 12.79 0.21 13.61
N PHE A 12 12.06 0.26 12.50
CA PHE A 12 11.47 1.49 11.99
C PHE A 12 10.23 1.77 12.84
N ASN A 13 10.34 2.67 13.82
CA ASN A 13 9.19 3.17 14.60
C ASN A 13 8.26 3.99 13.67
N VAL A 14 7.40 3.33 12.89
CA VAL A 14 6.35 3.94 12.03
C VAL A 14 5.01 4.00 12.72
N GLU A 15 4.96 3.80 14.02
CA GLU A 15 3.71 3.48 14.71
C GLU A 15 2.76 4.69 14.86
N ASN A 16 2.98 5.80 14.15
CA ASN A 16 2.14 6.97 14.34
C ASN A 16 2.00 7.94 13.17
N SER A 17 2.52 7.62 11.98
CA SER A 17 2.41 8.52 10.82
C SER A 17 1.45 7.97 9.77
N PHE A 18 1.66 6.74 9.31
CA PHE A 18 0.85 6.17 8.22
C PHE A 18 -0.61 5.96 8.62
N GLU A 19 -0.87 5.37 9.78
CA GLU A 19 -2.22 5.12 10.27
C GLU A 19 -2.97 6.44 10.56
N LYS A 20 -2.29 7.45 11.09
CA LYS A 20 -2.88 8.79 11.27
C LYS A 20 -3.23 9.45 9.94
N ILE A 21 -2.33 9.39 8.96
CA ILE A 21 -2.57 9.97 7.63
C ILE A 21 -3.73 9.24 6.96
N LEU A 22 -3.78 7.92 7.05
CA LEU A 22 -4.86 7.12 6.52
C LEU A 22 -6.19 7.42 7.22
N ASN A 23 -6.20 7.49 8.55
CA ASN A 23 -7.41 7.77 9.30
C ASN A 23 -7.95 9.17 8.99
N SER A 24 -7.04 10.13 8.84
CA SER A 24 -7.39 11.47 8.41
C SER A 24 -7.73 11.56 6.92
N SER A 25 -7.25 10.65 6.06
CA SER A 25 -7.46 10.64 4.60
C SER A 25 -8.86 10.22 4.18
N GLY A 26 -9.67 9.64 5.06
CA GLY A 26 -11.05 9.22 4.75
C GLY A 26 -11.15 8.08 3.73
N CYS A 27 -10.02 7.51 3.29
CA CYS A 27 -9.94 6.37 2.37
C CYS A 27 -9.66 5.04 3.10
N ILE A 28 -10.05 4.95 4.37
CA ILE A 28 -9.81 3.77 5.20
C ILE A 28 -10.56 2.57 4.61
N GLN A 29 -11.80 2.76 4.18
CA GLN A 29 -12.68 1.70 3.69
C GLN A 29 -12.10 1.02 2.44
N GLU A 30 -11.58 1.78 1.48
CA GLU A 30 -10.96 1.24 0.27
C GLU A 30 -9.66 0.52 0.60
N ARG A 31 -8.92 0.98 1.61
CA ARG A 31 -7.74 0.27 2.09
C ARG A 31 -8.12 -1.05 2.78
N GLU A 32 -9.15 -1.06 3.62
CA GLU A 32 -9.63 -2.29 4.26
C GLU A 32 -10.06 -3.32 3.21
N THR A 33 -10.82 -2.89 2.20
CA THR A 33 -11.21 -3.75 1.07
C THR A 33 -10.00 -4.32 0.33
N LEU A 34 -8.96 -3.51 0.09
CA LEU A 34 -7.72 -3.97 -0.53
C LEU A 34 -6.96 -4.96 0.36
N GLN A 35 -6.93 -4.72 1.68
CA GLN A 35 -6.27 -5.58 2.65
C GLN A 35 -6.99 -6.93 2.79
N GLU A 36 -8.32 -6.93 2.77
CA GLU A 36 -9.15 -8.13 2.72
C GLU A 36 -8.85 -8.94 1.45
N CYS A 37 -8.87 -8.30 0.28
CA CYS A 37 -8.55 -8.99 -0.97
C CYS A 37 -7.15 -9.64 -0.94
N TYR A 38 -6.14 -8.92 -0.41
CA TYR A 38 -4.81 -9.51 -0.25
C TYR A 38 -4.78 -10.63 0.79
N TYR A 39 -5.53 -10.51 1.88
CA TYR A 39 -5.59 -11.55 2.90
C TYR A 39 -6.18 -12.85 2.34
N GLU A 40 -7.23 -12.74 1.54
CA GLU A 40 -7.90 -13.88 0.88
C GLU A 40 -7.04 -14.48 -0.24
N LYS A 41 -6.55 -13.64 -1.16
CA LYS A 41 -5.91 -14.11 -2.40
C LYS A 41 -4.40 -14.28 -2.26
N ARG A 42 -3.78 -13.61 -1.29
CA ARG A 42 -2.33 -13.50 -1.10
C ARG A 42 -1.57 -13.00 -2.33
N ASP A 43 -2.29 -12.35 -3.26
CA ASP A 43 -1.75 -11.82 -4.52
C ASP A 43 -2.41 -10.48 -4.86
N TRP A 44 -1.63 -9.41 -4.78
CA TRP A 44 -2.09 -8.05 -5.05
C TRP A 44 -2.48 -7.82 -6.51
N ARG A 45 -1.99 -8.63 -7.46
CA ARG A 45 -2.34 -8.52 -8.88
C ARG A 45 -3.80 -8.89 -9.12
N LEU A 46 -4.33 -9.80 -8.31
CA LEU A 46 -5.73 -10.21 -8.32
C LEU A 46 -6.64 -9.20 -7.59
N CYS A 47 -6.06 -8.15 -7.00
CA CYS A 47 -6.76 -7.08 -6.29
C CYS A 47 -6.67 -5.74 -7.04
N SER A 48 -6.56 -5.81 -8.37
CA SER A 48 -6.34 -4.63 -9.21
C SER A 48 -7.52 -3.64 -9.17
N GLU A 49 -8.73 -4.11 -8.89
CA GLU A 49 -9.93 -3.27 -8.81
C GLU A 49 -9.97 -2.49 -7.50
N GLU A 50 -9.73 -3.17 -6.40
CA GLU A 50 -9.61 -2.64 -5.04
C GLU A 50 -8.47 -1.62 -4.97
N LEU A 51 -7.34 -1.93 -5.65
CA LEU A 51 -6.22 -1.02 -5.78
C LEU A 51 -6.58 0.25 -6.57
N LYS A 52 -7.38 0.13 -7.64
CA LYS A 52 -7.86 1.29 -8.41
C LYS A 52 -8.79 2.16 -7.56
N ARG A 53 -9.71 1.56 -6.80
CA ARG A 53 -10.62 2.28 -5.90
C ARG A 53 -9.85 3.05 -4.82
N PHE A 54 -8.89 2.40 -4.18
CA PHE A 54 -8.03 3.05 -3.19
C PHE A 54 -7.25 4.22 -3.80
N ARG A 55 -6.64 4.04 -4.98
CA ARG A 55 -5.92 5.11 -5.69
C ARG A 55 -6.82 6.28 -6.08
N GLN A 56 -8.04 6.01 -6.54
CA GLN A 56 -9.01 7.05 -6.87
C GLN A 56 -9.39 7.87 -5.64
N CYS A 57 -9.76 7.21 -4.54
CA CYS A 57 -10.07 7.90 -3.29
C CYS A 57 -8.88 8.75 -2.82
N TRP A 58 -7.69 8.16 -2.83
CA TRP A 58 -6.47 8.84 -2.41
C TRP A 58 -6.17 10.07 -3.28
N THR A 59 -6.31 9.95 -4.60
CA THR A 59 -6.03 11.06 -5.54
C THR A 59 -7.04 12.20 -5.37
N LEU A 60 -8.33 11.88 -5.25
CA LEU A 60 -9.41 12.86 -5.11
C LEU A 60 -9.31 13.65 -3.80
N ARG A 61 -8.84 13.03 -2.72
CA ARG A 61 -8.73 13.68 -1.41
C ARG A 61 -7.39 14.38 -1.22
N ASN A 62 -6.35 13.91 -1.90
CA ASN A 62 -5.00 14.45 -1.81
C ASN A 62 -4.69 15.47 -2.94
N ASN A 63 -5.69 16.27 -3.36
CA ASN A 63 -5.66 17.28 -4.44
C ASN A 63 -4.55 18.36 -4.29
N ASN A 64 -3.30 17.95 -4.32
CA ASN A 64 -2.10 18.78 -4.46
C ASN A 64 -0.92 18.03 -5.11
N HIS A 65 -1.01 16.74 -5.40
CA HIS A 65 0.02 16.05 -6.19
C HIS A 65 -0.63 15.20 -7.29
N LYS A 66 -0.59 15.73 -8.52
CA LYS A 66 -0.77 14.94 -9.75
C LYS A 66 0.13 13.72 -9.65
N ILE A 67 -0.46 12.53 -9.61
CA ILE A 67 0.32 11.29 -9.66
C ILE A 67 1.01 11.28 -11.03
N ILE A 68 2.34 11.27 -11.01
CA ILE A 68 3.15 10.90 -12.17
C ILE A 68 2.71 9.48 -12.53
N GLU A 69 2.02 9.34 -13.65
CA GLU A 69 1.77 8.04 -14.24
C GLU A 69 3.12 7.35 -14.44
N ASN A 70 3.35 6.24 -13.75
CA ASN A 70 4.38 5.29 -14.15
C ASN A 70 3.93 4.56 -15.43
N SER A 71 3.75 5.31 -16.51
CA SER A 71 3.74 4.85 -17.91
C SER A 71 5.17 4.74 -18.46
N SER A 72 6.19 4.73 -17.60
CA SER A 72 7.59 4.56 -18.01
C SER A 72 8.41 3.84 -16.94
N LEU A 73 8.11 2.56 -16.70
CA LEU A 73 9.20 1.58 -16.73
C LEU A 73 9.24 1.05 -18.17
N ASN A 74 9.87 1.84 -19.04
CA ASN A 74 10.22 1.45 -20.39
C ASN A 74 11.23 0.30 -20.34
N GLN A 75 10.87 -0.78 -21.02
CA GLN A 75 11.64 -1.43 -22.08
C GLN A 75 13.14 -1.65 -21.84
N SER A 76 13.56 -2.92 -21.87
CA SER A 76 14.83 -3.34 -22.45
C SER A 76 14.76 -4.82 -22.84
N ASN A 77 14.66 -5.04 -24.16
CA ASN A 77 14.98 -6.22 -24.99
C ASN A 77 14.57 -7.61 -24.54
#